data_AF-A0A2W0A378-F1
#
_entry.id   AF-A0A2W0A378-F1
#
_cell.length_a   1.000
_cell.length_b   1.000
_cell.length_c   1.000
_cell.angle_alpha   90.00
_cell.angle_beta   90.00
_cell.angle_gamma   90.00
#
_symmetry.space_group_name_H-M   'P 1'
#
loop_
_entity.id
_entity.type
_entity.pdbx_description
1 polymer ?
#
loop_
_entity_poly.entity_id
_entity_poly.type
_entity_poly.pdbx_seq_one_letter_code
_entity_poly.pdbx_strand_id
1 'polypeptide(L)'
;FGVLIEHYAGAFPVWLAPVQAVMIPISERHAGYAGQVADQLKAAGVRVEVDARNEKMNAKIREHAMQKVPFLLVVGDKESEAGRVNVRTRGKEKTEDMAAAEFVEKIRELIARKSPTL
;
A
#
# COMPACT_ATOMS: atom_id res chain seq x y z
N PHE A 1 20.58 -15.46 -2.83
CA PHE A 1 19.45 -14.52 -2.98
C PHE A 1 18.81 -14.49 -4.38
N GLY A 2 19.45 -15.02 -5.45
CA GLY A 2 18.89 -14.98 -6.82
C GLY A 2 17.59 -15.79 -7.05
N VAL A 3 17.46 -16.96 -6.42
CA VAL A 3 16.33 -17.90 -6.67
C VAL A 3 14.95 -17.29 -6.41
N LEU A 4 14.79 -16.45 -5.37
CA LEU A 4 13.49 -15.84 -5.06
C LEU A 4 13.15 -14.66 -5.98
N ILE A 5 14.16 -13.88 -6.40
CA ILE A 5 13.96 -12.76 -7.34
C ILE A 5 13.53 -13.32 -8.71
N GLU A 6 14.19 -14.38 -9.17
CA GLU A 6 13.88 -15.05 -10.43
C GLU A 6 12.52 -15.72 -10.40
N HIS A 7 12.17 -16.40 -9.30
CA HIS A 7 10.89 -17.11 -9.17
C HIS A 7 9.68 -16.17 -9.17
N TYR A 8 9.78 -15.00 -8.53
CA TYR A 8 8.69 -14.01 -8.50
C TYR A 8 8.82 -12.90 -9.54
N ALA A 9 9.90 -12.90 -10.34
CA ALA A 9 10.29 -11.79 -11.20
C ALA A 9 10.25 -10.42 -10.47
N GLY A 10 10.56 -10.39 -9.17
CA GLY A 10 10.43 -9.21 -8.29
C GLY A 10 9.01 -8.87 -7.80
N ALA A 11 7.95 -9.56 -8.26
CA ALA A 11 6.59 -9.43 -7.76
C ALA A 11 6.36 -10.29 -6.50
N PHE A 12 7.10 -10.01 -5.44
CA PHE A 12 7.03 -10.82 -4.21
C PHE A 12 5.62 -10.90 -3.62
N PRO A 13 5.22 -12.04 -3.02
CA PRO A 13 4.05 -12.11 -2.16
C PRO A 13 4.11 -11.06 -1.05
N VAL A 14 2.96 -10.63 -0.53
CA VAL A 14 2.92 -9.53 0.46
C VAL A 14 3.80 -9.82 1.68
N TRP A 15 3.83 -11.06 2.19
CA TRP A 15 4.62 -11.41 3.37
C TRP A 15 6.14 -11.27 3.16
N LEU A 16 6.60 -11.41 1.90
CA LEU A 16 8.02 -11.37 1.53
C LEU A 16 8.45 -10.01 0.95
N ALA A 17 7.51 -9.17 0.51
CA ALA A 17 7.83 -7.88 -0.10
C ALA A 17 8.55 -6.93 0.88
N PRO A 18 9.66 -6.28 0.47
CA PRO A 18 10.40 -5.37 1.35
C PRO A 18 9.53 -4.16 1.76
N VAL A 19 8.79 -3.61 0.80
CA VAL A 19 7.70 -2.65 1.03
C VAL A 19 6.40 -3.36 0.69
N GLN A 20 5.50 -3.47 1.67
CA GLN A 20 4.24 -4.22 1.52
C GLN A 20 3.10 -3.31 1.09
N ALA A 21 3.11 -2.06 1.56
CA ALA A 21 2.17 -1.02 1.18
C ALA A 21 2.87 0.34 1.07
N VAL A 22 2.33 1.23 0.23
CA VAL A 22 2.76 2.63 0.18
C VAL A 22 1.54 3.54 0.28
N MET A 23 1.57 4.50 1.21
CA MET A 23 0.60 5.58 1.31
C MET A 23 0.95 6.69 0.32
N ILE A 24 -0.03 7.09 -0.50
CA ILE A 24 0.12 8.12 -1.52
C ILE A 24 -0.94 9.21 -1.27
N PRO A 25 -0.61 10.26 -0.50
CA PRO A 25 -1.48 11.43 -0.40
C PRO A 25 -1.59 12.15 -1.75
N ILE A 26 -2.81 12.57 -2.11
CA ILE A 26 -3.08 13.34 -3.35
C ILE A 26 -2.41 14.71 -3.32
N SER A 27 -2.26 15.30 -2.12
CA SER A 27 -1.57 16.58 -1.89
C SER A 27 -1.06 16.65 -0.45
N GLU A 28 -0.22 17.65 -0.16
CA GLU A 28 0.47 17.81 1.13
C GLU A 28 -0.48 17.87 2.34
N ARG A 29 -1.67 18.47 2.20
CA ARG A 29 -2.69 18.52 3.27
C ARG A 29 -3.13 17.14 3.75
N HIS A 30 -3.05 16.11 2.89
CA HIS A 30 -3.44 14.74 3.21
C HIS A 30 -2.30 13.94 3.85
N ALA A 31 -1.09 14.49 3.94
CA ALA A 31 0.06 13.79 4.50
C ALA A 31 -0.14 13.43 5.98
N GLY A 32 -0.85 14.28 6.75
CA GLY A 32 -1.19 14.00 8.14
C GLY A 32 -2.03 12.73 8.29
N TYR A 33 -3.12 12.63 7.52
CA TYR A 33 -3.97 11.43 7.52
C TYR A 33 -3.23 10.21 6.97
N ALA A 34 -2.43 10.38 5.91
CA ALA A 34 -1.59 9.31 5.38
C ALA A 34 -0.62 8.75 6.44
N GLY A 35 -0.02 9.63 7.25
CA GLY A 35 0.84 9.25 8.37
C GLY A 35 0.10 8.48 9.45
N GLN A 36 -1.10 8.93 9.84
CA GLN A 36 -1.92 8.24 10.85
C GLN A 36 -2.26 6.80 10.43
N VAL A 37 -2.68 6.59 9.18
CA VAL A 37 -2.96 5.25 8.66
C VAL A 37 -1.68 4.41 8.56
N ALA A 38 -0.57 5.02 8.13
CA ALA A 38 0.73 4.33 8.10
C ALA A 38 1.16 3.86 9.50
N ASP A 39 0.93 4.64 10.54
CA ASP A 39 1.30 4.28 11.90
C ASP A 39 0.42 3.14 12.45
N GLN A 40 -0.87 3.11 12.10
CA GLN A 40 -1.74 1.95 12.39
C GLN A 40 -1.22 0.67 11.72
N LEU A 41 -0.82 0.77 10.44
CA LEU A 41 -0.25 -0.35 9.70
C LEU A 41 1.08 -0.83 10.30
N LYS A 42 1.98 0.09 10.67
CA LYS A 42 3.25 -0.24 11.35
C LYS A 42 3.00 -0.92 12.70
N ALA A 43 2.03 -0.43 13.48
CA ALA A 43 1.65 -1.03 14.75
C ALA A 43 1.12 -2.47 14.57
N ALA A 44 0.51 -2.77 13.43
CA ALA A 44 0.10 -4.12 13.03
C ALA A 44 1.24 -4.98 12.42
N GLY A 45 2.48 -4.48 12.40
CA GLY A 45 3.65 -5.20 11.89
C GLY A 45 3.82 -5.14 10.36
N VAL A 46 3.10 -4.23 9.69
CA VAL A 46 3.18 -4.05 8.23
C VAL A 46 4.34 -3.10 7.89
N ARG A 47 5.13 -3.48 6.87
CA ARG A 47 6.16 -2.61 6.27
C ARG A 47 5.50 -1.66 5.27
N VAL A 48 5.24 -0.44 5.73
CA VAL A 48 4.58 0.61 4.95
C VAL A 48 5.46 1.86 4.86
N GLU A 49 5.44 2.50 3.70
CA GLU A 49 6.08 3.80 3.46
C GLU A 49 5.03 4.88 3.14
N VAL A 50 5.40 6.15 3.31
CA VAL A 50 4.55 7.30 2.96
C VAL A 50 5.27 8.14 1.90
N ASP A 51 4.69 8.22 0.71
CA ASP A 51 5.20 9.04 -0.39
C ASP A 51 4.50 10.41 -0.43
N ALA A 52 4.95 11.29 0.45
CA ALA A 52 4.48 12.67 0.57
C ALA A 52 5.23 13.66 -0.35
N ARG A 53 6.01 13.18 -1.34
CA ARG A 53 6.68 14.07 -2.30
C ARG A 53 5.67 14.95 -3.02
N ASN A 54 6.07 16.21 -3.29
CA ASN A 54 5.31 17.18 -4.07
C ASN A 54 5.40 16.87 -5.59
N GLU A 55 4.92 15.69 -5.96
CA GLU A 55 4.84 15.19 -7.33
C GLU A 55 3.40 14.76 -7.66
N LYS A 56 3.08 14.65 -8.95
CA LYS A 56 1.76 14.19 -9.39
C LYS A 56 1.49 12.79 -8.84
N MET A 57 0.31 12.59 -8.24
CA MET A 57 -0.14 11.28 -7.72
C MET A 57 0.08 10.13 -8.72
N ASN A 58 -0.26 10.33 -10.00
CA ASN A 58 -0.07 9.31 -11.04
C ASN A 58 1.41 8.94 -11.27
N ALA A 59 2.34 9.89 -11.09
CA ALA A 59 3.77 9.61 -11.17
C ALA A 59 4.21 8.71 -10.00
N LYS A 60 3.79 9.05 -8.78
CA LYS A 60 4.03 8.23 -7.57
C LYS A 60 3.46 6.82 -7.73
N ILE A 61 2.20 6.70 -8.18
CA ILE A 61 1.56 5.40 -8.45
C ILE A 61 2.37 4.58 -9.46
N ARG A 62 2.80 5.19 -10.57
CA ARG A 62 3.57 4.50 -11.60
C ARG A 62 4.92 4.02 -11.08
N GLU A 63 5.62 4.84 -10.31
CA GLU A 63 6.92 4.48 -9.72
C GLU A 63 6.81 3.25 -8.82
N HIS A 64 5.89 3.28 -7.85
CA HIS A 64 5.69 2.15 -6.91
C HIS A 64 5.11 0.91 -7.59
N ALA A 65 4.29 1.08 -8.64
CA ALA A 65 3.83 -0.04 -9.45
C ALA A 65 4.99 -0.71 -10.21
N MET A 66 5.95 0.06 -10.75
CA MET A 66 7.17 -0.48 -11.38
C MET A 66 8.07 -1.20 -10.38
N GLN A 67 8.12 -0.73 -9.13
CA GLN A 67 8.77 -1.41 -8.01
C GLN A 67 7.99 -2.63 -7.51
N LYS A 68 6.81 -2.90 -8.09
CA LYS A 68 5.96 -4.04 -7.78
C LYS A 68 5.54 -4.10 -6.31
N VAL A 69 5.30 -2.94 -5.69
CA VAL A 69 4.71 -2.88 -4.34
C VAL A 69 3.34 -3.58 -4.36
N PRO A 70 3.03 -4.48 -3.40
CA PRO A 70 1.75 -5.20 -3.38
C PRO A 70 0.51 -4.30 -3.31
N PHE A 71 0.54 -3.26 -2.48
CA PHE A 71 -0.58 -2.36 -2.26
C PHE A 71 -0.18 -0.88 -2.34
N LEU A 72 -0.93 -0.11 -3.11
CA LEU A 72 -0.85 1.36 -3.12
C LEU A 72 -2.12 1.92 -2.50
N LEU A 73 -1.96 2.78 -1.49
CA LEU A 73 -3.05 3.31 -0.68
C LEU A 73 -3.15 4.81 -0.94
N VAL A 74 -4.11 5.19 -1.78
CA VAL A 74 -4.33 6.58 -2.17
C VAL A 74 -5.31 7.23 -1.20
N VAL A 75 -4.97 8.43 -0.73
CA VAL A 75 -5.82 9.22 0.16
C VAL A 75 -5.93 10.67 -0.31
N GLY A 76 -7.15 11.12 -0.54
CA GLY A 76 -7.50 12.52 -0.75
C GLY A 76 -8.49 13.00 0.31
N ASP A 77 -9.24 14.03 -0.04
CA ASP A 77 -10.21 14.67 0.85
C ASP A 77 -11.31 13.69 1.28
N LYS A 78 -11.93 13.03 0.30
CA LYS A 78 -13.00 12.05 0.53
C LYS A 78 -12.55 10.93 1.48
N GLU A 79 -11.34 10.41 1.29
CA GLU A 79 -10.80 9.33 2.11
C GLU A 79 -10.43 9.81 3.51
N SER A 80 -9.82 11.00 3.62
CA SER A 80 -9.43 11.59 4.90
C SER A 80 -10.63 11.95 5.76
N GLU A 81 -11.70 12.50 5.18
CA GLU A 81 -12.92 12.86 5.91
C GLU A 81 -13.68 11.62 6.38
N ALA A 82 -13.68 10.54 5.59
CA ALA A 82 -14.43 9.33 5.88
C ALA A 82 -13.65 8.29 6.71
N GLY A 83 -12.35 8.49 6.98
CA GLY A 83 -11.51 7.48 7.62
C GLY A 83 -11.28 6.24 6.75
N ARG A 84 -11.16 6.46 5.43
CA ARG A 84 -11.08 5.41 4.40
C ARG A 84 -9.76 5.46 3.64
N VAL A 85 -9.53 4.48 2.77
CA VAL A 85 -8.40 4.42 1.84
C VAL A 85 -8.87 3.87 0.50
N ASN A 86 -8.33 4.41 -0.60
CA ASN A 86 -8.47 3.80 -1.91
C ASN A 86 -7.29 2.85 -2.15
N VAL A 87 -7.59 1.55 -2.16
CA VAL A 87 -6.63 0.47 -2.28
C VAL A 87 -6.47 0.08 -3.74
N ARG A 88 -5.25 0.17 -4.25
CA ARG A 88 -4.86 -0.39 -5.55
C ARG A 88 -3.99 -1.61 -5.29
N THR A 89 -4.45 -2.77 -5.75
CA THR A 89 -3.74 -4.04 -5.59
C THR A 89 -2.93 -4.34 -6.83
N ARG A 90 -1.66 -4.73 -6.66
CA ARG A 90 -0.78 -5.09 -7.78
C ARG A 90 -1.41 -6.18 -8.64
N GLY A 91 -1.48 -5.93 -9.95
CA GLY A 91 -2.06 -6.86 -10.92
C GLY A 91 -3.60 -6.83 -11.00
N LYS A 92 -4.28 -5.98 -10.23
CA LYS A 92 -5.73 -5.73 -10.36
C LYS A 92 -5.96 -4.35 -10.98
N GLU A 93 -6.82 -4.28 -12.00
CA GLU A 93 -7.19 -3.01 -12.64
C GLU A 93 -8.15 -2.19 -11.79
N LYS A 94 -9.03 -2.88 -11.04
CA LYS A 94 -10.01 -2.24 -10.17
C LYS A 94 -9.39 -1.88 -8.82
N THR A 95 -9.73 -0.68 -8.35
CA THR A 95 -9.41 -0.21 -7.00
C THR A 95 -10.58 -0.49 -6.05
N GLU A 96 -10.28 -0.72 -4.79
CA GLU A 96 -11.27 -0.92 -3.73
C GLU A 96 -11.24 0.27 -2.78
N ASP A 97 -12.40 0.77 -2.38
CA ASP A 97 -12.53 1.82 -1.36
C ASP A 97 -13.01 1.14 -0.07
N MET A 98 -12.24 1.22 1.02
CA MET A 98 -12.54 0.56 2.29
C MET A 98 -12.10 1.40 3.49
N ALA A 99 -12.59 1.05 4.69
CA ALA A 99 -12.14 1.71 5.91
C ALA A 99 -10.64 1.42 6.15
N ALA A 100 -9.90 2.39 6.70
CA ALA A 100 -8.48 2.19 6.99
C ALA A 100 -8.26 0.99 7.95
N ALA A 101 -9.11 0.88 8.98
CA ALA A 101 -9.08 -0.25 9.92
C ALA A 101 -9.38 -1.60 9.25
N GLU A 102 -10.30 -1.64 8.30
CA GLU A 102 -10.62 -2.85 7.52
C GLU A 102 -9.42 -3.28 6.67
N PHE A 103 -8.72 -2.32 6.05
CA PHE A 103 -7.51 -2.62 5.29
C PHE A 103 -6.38 -3.17 6.17
N VAL A 104 -6.19 -2.64 7.38
CA VAL A 104 -5.19 -3.13 8.35
C VAL A 104 -5.40 -4.62 8.65
N GLU A 105 -6.65 -5.04 8.91
CA GLU A 105 -6.95 -6.45 9.14
C GLU A 105 -6.75 -7.30 7.88
N LYS A 106 -7.19 -6.81 6.71
CA LYS A 106 -7.02 -7.49 5.42
C LYS A 106 -5.55 -7.81 5.13
N ILE A 107 -4.66 -6.82 5.24
CA ILE A 107 -3.24 -7.03 4.93
C ILE A 107 -2.56 -7.93 5.98
N ARG A 108 -2.93 -7.79 7.26
CA ARG A 108 -2.42 -8.62 8.34
C ARG A 108 -2.77 -10.10 8.13
N GLU A 109 -3.99 -10.40 7.71
CA GLU A 109 -4.43 -11.77 7.39
C GLU A 109 -3.62 -12.37 6.24
N LEU A 110 -3.38 -11.61 5.17
CA LEU A 110 -2.58 -12.06 4.03
C LEU A 110 -1.12 -12.35 4.44
N ILE A 111 -0.54 -11.52 5.31
CA ILE A 111 0.81 -11.71 5.84
C ILE A 111 0.87 -12.94 6.74
N ALA A 112 -0.07 -13.08 7.69
CA ALA A 112 -0.11 -14.17 8.65
C ALA A 112 -0.28 -15.54 7.96
N ARG A 113 -1.12 -15.61 6.92
CA ARG A 113 -1.32 -16.83 6.13
C ARG A 113 -0.21 -17.12 5.12
N LYS A 114 0.79 -16.24 5.01
CA LYS A 114 1.83 -16.29 3.98
C LYS A 114 1.25 -16.53 2.58
N SER A 115 0.15 -15.83 2.29
CA SER A 115 -0.57 -16.01 1.04
C SER A 115 0.35 -15.75 -0.16
N PRO A 116 0.44 -16.66 -1.15
CA PRO A 116 1.19 -16.43 -2.37
C PRO A 116 0.49 -15.43 -3.31
N THR A 117 -0.80 -15.12 -3.05
CA THR A 117 -1.67 -14.31 -3.90
C THR A 117 -2.26 -13.09 -3.16
N LEU A 118 -2.70 -12.08 -3.94
CA LEU A 118 -3.24 -10.78 -3.49
C LEU A 118 -4.75 -10.62 -3.80
#